data_AF-A0A7W8QQJ9-F1
#
_entry.id   AF-A0A7W8QQJ9-F1
#
_cell.length_a   1.000
_cell.length_b   1.000
_cell.length_c   1.000
_cell.angle_alpha   90.00
_cell.angle_beta   90.00
_cell.angle_gamma   90.00
#
_symmetry.space_group_name_H-M   'P 1'
#
loop_
_entity.id
_entity.type
_entity.pdbx_description
1 polymer ?
#
loop_
_entity_poly.entity_id
_entity_poly.type
_entity_poly.pdbx_seq_one_letter_code
_entity_poly.pdbx_strand_id
1 'polypeptide(L)'
;MALVGIRLPLALFLFGGVGAQLAHQPVLVFLSGAGFYLMTSLVLHECAHVLAYRLLAGPEACAVLVRSATRLRVVRVVLPSSRDIMVTLAGPLAPMVVLGGILPWAQNLPLHTAVAGAVALAHLFLLALPFGDGNALRMAVRDHPAFPDRTVAKGDFPLHRNHG
;
A
#
# COMPACT_ATOMS: atom_id res chain seq x y z
N MET A 1 14.10 -3.37 14.87
CA MET A 1 12.80 -3.97 14.48
C MET A 1 11.86 -4.31 15.66
N ALA A 2 12.30 -4.27 16.93
CA ALA A 2 11.45 -4.63 18.09
C ALA A 2 10.35 -3.61 18.48
N LEU A 3 10.47 -2.33 18.10
CA LEU A 3 9.51 -1.28 18.46
C LEU A 3 8.19 -1.32 17.67
N VAL A 4 8.12 -2.07 16.57
CA VAL A 4 6.90 -2.24 15.75
C VAL A 4 5.99 -3.32 16.34
N GLY A 5 6.56 -4.32 17.03
CA GLY A 5 5.83 -5.49 17.53
C GLY A 5 4.87 -5.21 18.70
N ILE A 6 5.13 -4.21 19.53
CA ILE A 6 4.29 -3.89 20.71
C ILE A 6 3.22 -2.83 20.39
N ARG A 7 3.47 -1.95 19.42
CA ARG A 7 2.56 -0.85 19.09
C ARG A 7 1.32 -1.30 18.31
N LEU A 8 1.46 -2.35 17.50
CA LEU A 8 0.36 -2.91 16.71
C LEU A 8 -0.72 -3.58 17.58
N PRO A 9 -0.41 -4.51 18.51
CA PRO A 9 -1.41 -5.10 19.40
C PRO A 9 -2.02 -4.06 20.35
N LEU A 10 -1.26 -3.05 20.78
CA LEU A 10 -1.81 -1.95 21.57
C LEU A 10 -2.79 -1.09 20.76
N ALA A 11 -2.48 -0.79 19.50
CA ALA A 11 -3.41 -0.07 18.62
C ALA A 11 -4.68 -0.88 18.35
N LEU A 12 -4.56 -2.19 18.11
CA LEU A 12 -5.71 -3.09 17.95
C LEU A 12 -6.56 -3.18 19.23
N PHE A 13 -5.93 -3.26 20.40
CA PHE A 13 -6.62 -3.29 21.70
C PHE A 13 -7.33 -1.97 22.00
N LEU A 14 -6.69 -0.83 21.74
CA LEU A 14 -7.30 0.49 21.92
C LEU A 14 -8.48 0.70 20.96
N PHE A 15 -8.36 0.28 19.70
CA PHE A 15 -9.48 0.32 18.74
C PHE A 15 -10.62 -0.62 19.16
N GLY A 16 -10.31 -1.82 19.67
CA GLY A 16 -11.30 -2.77 20.18
C GLY A 16 -12.04 -2.26 21.42
N GLY A 17 -11.32 -1.67 22.37
CA GLY A 17 -11.89 -1.10 23.61
C GLY A 17 -12.77 0.13 23.36
N VAL A 18 -12.35 1.02 22.45
CA VAL A 18 -13.16 2.19 22.05
C VAL A 18 -14.40 1.76 21.26
N GLY A 19 -14.30 0.73 20.40
CA GLY A 19 -15.45 0.17 19.69
C GLY A 19 -16.54 -0.37 20.63
N ALA A 20 -16.16 -0.97 21.75
CA ALA A 20 -17.10 -1.46 22.75
C ALA A 20 -17.82 -0.31 23.50
N GLN A 21 -17.13 0.80 23.80
CA GLN A 21 -17.73 1.97 24.45
C GLN A 21 -18.64 2.78 23.50
N LEU A 22 -18.39 2.70 22.19
CA LEU A 22 -19.15 3.42 21.16
C LEU A 22 -20.23 2.55 20.50
N ALA A 23 -20.52 1.36 21.02
CA ALA A 23 -21.48 0.42 20.43
C ALA A 23 -22.89 1.01 20.26
N HIS A 24 -23.24 2.03 21.04
CA HIS A 24 -24.51 2.76 20.93
C HIS A 24 -24.52 3.83 19.81
N GLN A 25 -23.39 4.08 19.16
CA GLN A 25 -23.23 5.05 18.08
C GLN A 25 -22.75 4.35 16.79
N PRO A 26 -23.67 3.78 16.00
CA PRO A 26 -23.33 2.97 14.82
C PRO A 26 -22.48 3.73 13.80
N VAL A 27 -22.64 5.06 13.72
CA VAL A 27 -21.83 5.93 12.86
C VAL A 27 -20.36 5.94 13.27
N LEU A 28 -20.05 6.02 14.57
CA LEU A 28 -18.66 6.03 15.03
C LEU A 28 -18.00 4.66 14.87
N VAL A 29 -18.74 3.58 15.11
CA VAL A 29 -18.27 2.21 14.83
C VAL A 29 -17.95 2.04 13.35
N PHE A 30 -18.83 2.55 12.46
CA PHE A 30 -18.59 2.51 11.02
C PHE A 30 -17.35 3.31 10.61
N LEU A 31 -17.23 4.56 11.07
CA LEU A 31 -16.10 5.43 10.72
C LEU A 31 -14.77 4.91 11.26
N SER A 32 -14.75 4.39 12.48
CA SER A 32 -13.55 3.77 13.07
C SER A 32 -13.14 2.50 12.32
N GLY A 33 -14.11 1.65 11.95
CA GLY A 33 -13.88 0.49 11.10
C GLY A 33 -13.32 0.87 9.72
N ALA A 34 -13.92 1.86 9.06
CA ALA A 34 -13.44 2.36 7.78
C ALA A 34 -12.02 2.92 7.86
N GLY A 35 -11.73 3.72 8.88
CA GLY A 35 -10.38 4.22 9.16
C GLY A 35 -9.38 3.09 9.38
N PHE A 36 -9.76 2.06 10.14
CA PHE A 36 -8.93 0.88 10.38
C PHE A 36 -8.64 0.09 9.09
N TYR A 37 -9.67 -0.16 8.25
CA TYR A 37 -9.48 -0.83 6.97
C TYR A 37 -8.58 -0.02 6.03
N LEU A 38 -8.77 1.30 5.98
CA LEU A 38 -7.93 2.18 5.18
C LEU A 38 -6.47 2.08 5.63
N MET A 39 -6.18 2.24 6.93
CA MET A 39 -4.81 2.17 7.44
C MET A 39 -4.17 0.80 7.19
N THR A 40 -4.89 -0.28 7.48
CA THR A 40 -4.41 -1.64 7.22
C THR A 40 -4.16 -1.87 5.73
N SER A 41 -5.06 -1.39 4.86
CA SER A 41 -4.90 -1.54 3.41
C SER A 41 -3.67 -0.80 2.87
N LEU A 42 -3.36 0.39 3.39
CA LEU A 42 -2.16 1.14 3.01
C LEU A 42 -0.88 0.42 3.42
N VAL A 43 -0.86 -0.17 4.63
CA VAL A 43 0.28 -0.98 5.07
C VAL A 43 0.45 -2.21 4.19
N LEU A 44 -0.63 -2.95 3.93
CA LEU A 44 -0.61 -4.13 3.06
C LEU A 44 -0.14 -3.77 1.64
N HIS A 45 -0.62 -2.66 1.10
CA HIS A 45 -0.25 -2.13 -0.20
C HIS A 45 1.25 -1.87 -0.32
N GLU A 46 1.82 -1.10 0.60
CA GLU A 46 3.27 -0.81 0.57
C GLU A 46 4.11 -2.07 0.86
N CYS A 47 3.68 -2.93 1.79
CA CYS A 47 4.35 -4.20 2.06
C CYS A 47 4.37 -5.11 0.83
N ALA A 48 3.30 -5.14 0.05
CA ALA A 48 3.23 -5.94 -1.17
C ALA A 48 4.20 -5.45 -2.25
N HIS A 49 4.41 -4.13 -2.38
CA HIS A 49 5.47 -3.61 -3.25
C HIS A 49 6.86 -4.08 -2.80
N VAL A 50 7.17 -4.00 -1.51
CA VAL A 50 8.47 -4.43 -0.98
C VAL A 50 8.67 -5.93 -1.20
N LEU A 51 7.65 -6.74 -0.90
CA LEU A 51 7.70 -8.19 -1.04
C LEU A 51 7.87 -8.58 -2.51
N ALA A 52 7.03 -8.06 -3.40
CA ALA A 52 7.11 -8.34 -4.84
C ALA A 52 8.48 -7.93 -5.41
N TYR A 53 9.01 -6.77 -4.98
CA TYR A 53 10.34 -6.34 -5.40
C TYR A 53 11.43 -7.31 -4.95
N ARG A 54 11.47 -7.69 -3.67
CA ARG A 54 12.47 -8.63 -3.16
C ARG A 54 12.39 -10.00 -3.84
N LEU A 55 11.19 -10.47 -4.15
CA LEU A 55 11.00 -11.72 -4.89
C LEU A 55 11.53 -11.64 -6.32
N LEU A 56 11.42 -10.48 -7.00
CA LEU A 56 11.79 -10.32 -8.41
C LEU A 56 13.22 -9.79 -8.63
N ALA A 57 13.77 -9.05 -7.68
CA ALA A 57 15.10 -8.46 -7.71
C ALA A 57 16.15 -9.32 -6.98
N GLY A 58 15.71 -10.23 -6.10
CA GLY A 58 16.55 -11.07 -5.26
C GLY A 58 16.54 -10.62 -3.78
N PRO A 59 16.89 -11.54 -2.85
CA PRO A 59 16.78 -11.31 -1.41
C PRO A 59 17.68 -10.18 -0.90
N GLU A 60 18.84 -9.98 -1.54
CA GLU A 60 19.81 -8.93 -1.21
C GLU A 60 19.41 -7.54 -1.76
N ALA A 61 18.35 -7.47 -2.58
CA ALA A 61 17.94 -6.21 -3.17
C ALA A 61 17.35 -5.26 -2.11
N CYS A 62 17.93 -4.07 -2.02
CA CYS A 62 17.47 -3.05 -1.08
C CYS A 62 16.17 -2.40 -1.60
N ALA A 63 15.11 -2.50 -0.80
CA ALA A 63 13.90 -1.70 -0.92
C ALA A 63 13.62 -1.07 0.44
N VAL A 64 13.51 0.25 0.47
CA VAL A 64 13.33 1.01 1.71
C VAL A 64 11.98 1.69 1.67
N LEU A 65 11.23 1.50 2.75
CA LEU A 65 9.99 2.24 2.97
C LEU A 65 10.35 3.62 3.55
N VAL A 66 10.10 4.67 2.78
CA VAL A 66 10.35 6.04 3.17
C VAL A 66 9.03 6.71 3.50
N ARG A 67 8.92 7.21 4.74
CA ARG A 67 7.79 8.02 5.19
C ARG A 67 8.13 9.50 5.04
N SER A 68 7.33 10.22 4.27
CA SER A 68 7.19 11.67 4.28
C SER A 68 5.97 12.08 5.13
N ALA A 69 5.84 13.37 5.45
CA ALA A 69 4.76 13.92 6.27
C ALA A 69 3.35 13.47 5.82
N THR A 70 3.15 13.30 4.51
CA THR A 70 1.86 12.96 3.90
C THR A 70 1.88 11.69 3.05
N ARG A 71 3.03 11.01 2.93
CA ARG A 71 3.19 9.88 1.99
C ARG A 71 4.06 8.79 2.58
N LEU A 72 3.66 7.56 2.36
CA LEU A 72 4.50 6.37 2.54
C LEU A 72 4.87 5.90 1.14
N ARG A 73 6.15 5.63 0.86
CA ARG A 73 6.57 5.14 -0.46
C ARG A 73 7.72 4.16 -0.36
N VAL A 74 7.73 3.15 -1.22
CA VAL A 74 8.90 2.30 -1.46
C VAL A 74 9.89 2.98 -2.40
N VAL A 75 11.14 3.10 -1.96
CA VAL A 75 12.30 3.47 -2.79
C VAL A 75 13.06 2.20 -3.14
N ARG A 76 13.28 1.97 -4.44
CA ARG A 76 13.90 0.75 -4.99
C ARG A 76 14.63 1.07 -6.30
N VAL A 77 15.52 0.16 -6.71
CA VAL A 77 16.13 0.21 -8.04
C VAL A 77 15.11 -0.21 -9.09
N VAL A 78 15.16 0.39 -10.28
CA VAL A 78 14.26 0.06 -11.38
C VAL A 78 14.57 -1.34 -11.90
N LEU A 79 13.51 -2.12 -12.12
CA LEU A 79 13.61 -3.45 -12.73
C LEU A 79 13.29 -3.38 -14.22
N PRO A 80 13.61 -4.44 -15.00
CA PRO A 80 13.08 -4.57 -16.36
C PRO A 80 11.56 -4.40 -16.38
N SER A 81 11.05 -3.72 -17.40
CA SER A 81 9.64 -3.28 -17.53
C SER A 81 8.61 -4.30 -17.05
N SER A 82 8.68 -5.56 -17.49
CA SER A 82 7.72 -6.60 -17.08
C SER A 82 7.71 -6.85 -15.56
N ARG A 83 8.89 -6.93 -14.94
CA ARG A 83 9.01 -7.08 -13.48
C ARG A 83 8.59 -5.82 -12.75
N ASP A 84 8.89 -4.66 -13.31
CA ASP A 84 8.54 -3.39 -12.70
C ASP A 84 7.02 -3.13 -12.70
N ILE A 85 6.34 -3.55 -13.77
CA ILE A 85 4.87 -3.61 -13.86
C ILE A 85 4.34 -4.53 -12.77
N MET A 86 4.88 -5.75 -12.63
CA MET A 86 4.44 -6.70 -11.59
C MET A 86 4.57 -6.11 -10.19
N VAL A 87 5.71 -5.50 -9.86
CA VAL A 87 5.88 -4.83 -8.56
C VAL A 87 4.88 -3.70 -8.40
N THR A 88 4.64 -2.88 -9.43
CA THR A 88 3.71 -1.75 -9.38
C THR A 88 2.25 -2.20 -9.23
N LEU A 89 1.88 -3.37 -9.76
CA LEU A 89 0.54 -3.92 -9.58
C LEU A 89 0.36 -4.63 -8.23
N ALA A 90 1.45 -5.12 -7.61
CA ALA A 90 1.38 -5.87 -6.36
C ALA A 90 0.73 -5.08 -5.22
N GLY A 91 1.05 -3.78 -5.09
CA GLY A 91 0.46 -2.91 -4.06
C GLY A 91 -1.07 -2.82 -4.18
N PRO A 92 -1.60 -2.30 -5.30
CA PRO A 92 -3.05 -2.18 -5.51
C PRO A 92 -3.83 -3.50 -5.47
N LEU A 93 -3.21 -4.61 -5.90
CA LEU A 93 -3.84 -5.93 -5.89
C LEU A 93 -3.86 -6.59 -4.51
N ALA A 94 -2.93 -6.27 -3.62
CA ALA A 94 -2.81 -6.95 -2.33
C ALA A 94 -4.08 -6.82 -1.45
N PRO A 95 -4.70 -5.64 -1.27
CA PRO A 95 -5.98 -5.54 -0.56
C PRO A 95 -7.09 -6.42 -1.15
N MET A 96 -7.14 -6.57 -2.47
CA MET A 96 -8.14 -7.41 -3.16
C MET A 96 -7.90 -8.90 -2.89
N VAL A 97 -6.64 -9.34 -2.92
CA VAL A 97 -6.27 -10.74 -2.61
C VAL A 97 -6.63 -11.07 -1.16
N VAL A 98 -6.30 -10.18 -0.21
CA VAL A 98 -6.65 -10.36 1.20
C VAL A 98 -8.17 -10.38 1.38
N LEU A 99 -8.90 -9.46 0.75
CA LEU A 99 -10.36 -9.43 0.80
C LEU A 99 -10.98 -10.73 0.26
N GLY A 100 -10.52 -11.20 -0.90
CA GLY A 100 -10.98 -12.47 -1.49
C GLY A 100 -10.68 -13.67 -0.59
N GLY A 101 -9.51 -13.65 0.07
CA GLY A 101 -9.15 -14.65 1.07
C GLY A 101 -10.09 -14.65 2.26
N ILE A 102 -10.44 -13.51 2.84
CA ILE A 102 -11.29 -13.45 4.04
C ILE A 102 -12.79 -13.59 3.75
N LEU A 103 -13.21 -13.50 2.48
CA LEU A 103 -14.63 -13.47 2.08
C LEU A 103 -15.47 -14.64 2.63
N PRO A 104 -14.99 -15.91 2.66
CA PRO A 104 -15.76 -17.03 3.22
C PRO A 104 -16.13 -16.83 4.70
N TRP A 105 -15.29 -16.13 5.46
CA TRP A 105 -15.51 -15.85 6.88
C TRP A 105 -16.26 -14.53 7.12
N ALA A 106 -16.40 -13.69 6.08
CA ALA A 106 -16.96 -12.35 6.18
C ALA A 106 -18.49 -12.29 6.01
N GLN A 107 -19.15 -13.46 5.90
CA GLN A 107 -20.60 -13.58 5.66
C GLN A 107 -21.46 -12.94 6.77
N ASN A 108 -20.93 -12.83 7.99
CA ASN A 108 -21.65 -12.27 9.14
C ASN A 108 -21.47 -10.75 9.31
N LEU A 109 -20.67 -10.10 8.47
CA LEU A 109 -20.32 -8.68 8.61
C LEU A 109 -20.45 -7.92 7.27
N PRO A 110 -21.66 -7.90 6.65
CA PRO A 110 -21.83 -7.42 5.27
C PRO A 110 -21.37 -5.97 5.06
N LEU A 111 -21.57 -5.11 6.07
CA LEU A 111 -21.14 -3.71 6.03
C LEU A 111 -19.61 -3.57 6.02
N HIS A 112 -18.91 -4.33 6.86
CA HIS A 112 -17.45 -4.32 6.92
C HIS A 112 -16.84 -4.86 5.62
N THR A 113 -17.42 -5.93 5.07
CA THR A 113 -17.03 -6.49 3.78
C THR A 113 -17.21 -5.48 2.65
N ALA A 114 -18.33 -4.75 2.63
CA ALA A 114 -18.59 -3.70 1.65
C ALA A 114 -17.57 -2.55 1.75
N VAL A 115 -17.25 -2.08 2.96
CA VAL A 115 -16.25 -1.03 3.17
C VAL A 115 -14.86 -1.49 2.76
N ALA A 116 -14.43 -2.69 3.17
CA ALA A 116 -13.16 -3.26 2.75
C ALA A 116 -13.08 -3.42 1.23
N GLY A 117 -14.18 -3.85 0.60
CA GLY A 117 -14.34 -3.90 -0.86
C GLY A 117 -14.20 -2.54 -1.53
N ALA A 118 -14.88 -1.52 -1.02
CA ALA A 118 -14.78 -0.16 -1.54
C ALA A 118 -13.34 0.37 -1.43
N VAL A 119 -12.66 0.14 -0.30
CA VAL A 119 -11.26 0.52 -0.11
C VAL A 119 -10.34 -0.23 -1.08
N ALA A 120 -10.52 -1.54 -1.24
CA ALA A 120 -9.69 -2.35 -2.14
C ALA A 120 -9.88 -1.95 -3.61
N LEU A 121 -11.13 -1.72 -4.03
CA LEU A 121 -11.45 -1.19 -5.36
C LEU A 121 -10.87 0.20 -5.58
N ALA A 122 -10.91 1.08 -4.57
CA ALA A 122 -10.32 2.41 -4.67
C ALA A 122 -8.84 2.34 -5.02
N HIS A 123 -8.07 1.40 -4.47
CA HIS A 123 -6.66 1.21 -4.85
C HIS A 123 -6.49 0.87 -6.33
N LEU A 124 -7.36 0.02 -6.89
CA LEU A 124 -7.35 -0.29 -8.33
C LEU A 124 -7.76 0.91 -9.18
N PHE A 125 -8.78 1.68 -8.77
CA PHE A 125 -9.18 2.87 -9.50
C PHE A 125 -8.08 3.93 -9.52
N LEU A 126 -7.33 4.09 -8.42
CA LEU A 126 -6.22 5.03 -8.33
C LEU A 126 -5.07 4.71 -9.30
N LEU A 127 -4.92 3.46 -9.77
CA LEU A 127 -3.96 3.13 -10.85
C LEU A 127 -4.27 3.85 -12.16
N ALA A 128 -5.54 4.17 -12.44
CA ALA A 128 -5.91 4.90 -13.64
C ALA A 128 -5.37 6.33 -13.63
N LEU A 129 -5.15 6.92 -12.44
CA LEU A 129 -4.78 8.32 -12.27
C LEU A 129 -3.28 8.57 -12.50
N PRO A 130 -2.89 9.66 -13.17
CA PRO A 130 -1.51 9.92 -13.63
C PRO A 130 -0.56 10.37 -12.52
N PHE A 131 -0.66 9.77 -11.34
CA PHE A 131 0.20 10.03 -10.19
C PHE A 131 0.43 8.74 -9.39
N GLY A 132 1.44 8.75 -8.51
CA GLY A 132 1.76 7.58 -7.68
C GLY A 132 2.04 6.32 -8.51
N ASP A 133 1.35 5.23 -8.21
CA ASP A 133 1.48 3.95 -8.92
C ASP A 133 0.97 4.02 -10.35
N GLY A 134 -0.09 4.78 -10.62
CA GLY A 134 -0.59 4.93 -11.99
C GLY A 134 0.42 5.63 -12.91
N ASN A 135 1.23 6.55 -12.38
CA ASN A 135 2.33 7.12 -13.15
C ASN A 135 3.48 6.11 -13.34
N ALA A 136 3.88 5.40 -12.29
CA ALA A 136 4.92 4.37 -12.40
C ALA A 136 4.53 3.25 -13.38
N LEU A 137 3.27 2.82 -13.38
CA LEU A 137 2.77 1.83 -14.31
C LEU A 137 2.85 2.35 -15.76
N ARG A 138 2.43 3.60 -16.00
CA ARG A 138 2.57 4.24 -17.32
C ARG A 138 4.02 4.35 -17.76
N MET A 139 4.93 4.71 -16.87
CA MET A 139 6.37 4.75 -17.17
C MET A 139 6.89 3.36 -17.51
N ALA A 140 6.59 2.35 -16.69
CA ALA A 140 7.03 0.98 -16.93
C ALA A 140 6.48 0.39 -18.24
N VAL A 141 5.24 0.76 -18.64
CA VAL A 141 4.65 0.35 -19.92
C VAL A 141 5.27 1.09 -21.11
N ARG A 142 5.61 2.38 -20.95
CA ARG A 142 6.20 3.20 -22.03
C ARG A 142 7.69 2.90 -22.23
N ASP A 143 8.41 2.67 -21.15
CA ASP A 143 9.85 2.39 -21.16
C ASP A 143 10.06 0.92 -21.53
N HIS A 144 10.02 0.62 -22.82
CA HIS A 144 10.59 -0.61 -23.38
C HIS A 144 12.09 -0.68 -22.97
N PRO A 145 12.66 -1.89 -22.76
CA PRO A 145 13.90 -2.14 -22.01
C PRO A 145 15.21 -1.70 -22.72
N ALA A 146 15.23 -0.55 -23.38
CA ALA A 146 16.41 -0.09 -24.09
C ALA A 146 17.55 0.40 -23.17
N PHE A 147 17.29 0.82 -21.92
CA PHE A 147 18.38 1.33 -21.06
C PHE A 147 18.19 1.03 -19.56
N PRO A 148 19.07 0.20 -18.96
CA PRO A 148 18.99 -0.19 -17.54
C PRO A 148 19.58 0.84 -16.55
N ASP A 149 20.04 2.01 -17.01
CA ASP A 149 20.89 2.89 -16.19
C ASP A 149 20.16 4.08 -15.51
N ARG A 150 18.83 3.99 -15.34
CA ARG A 150 18.06 5.01 -14.62
C ARG A 150 17.65 4.52 -13.24
N THR A 151 18.28 5.06 -12.19
CA THR A 151 17.70 5.10 -10.86
C THR A 151 16.50 6.05 -10.88
N VAL A 152 15.31 5.54 -11.20
CA VAL A 152 14.08 6.35 -11.10
C VAL A 152 13.72 6.50 -9.63
N ALA A 153 14.16 7.60 -9.02
CA ALA A 153 13.49 8.10 -7.85
C ALA A 153 12.05 8.40 -8.26
N LYS A 154 11.08 7.62 -7.76
CA LYS A 154 9.64 7.82 -8.03
C LYS A 154 9.23 9.17 -7.42
N GLY A 155 9.38 10.23 -8.21
CA GLY A 155 9.23 11.62 -7.83
C GLY A 155 10.51 12.44 -8.03
N ASP A 156 10.92 12.66 -9.28
CA ASP A 156 11.75 13.81 -9.63
C ASP A 156 10.89 15.07 -9.51
N PHE A 157 10.60 15.47 -8.27
CA PHE A 157 10.59 16.88 -7.95
C PHE A 157 12.06 17.30 -7.82
N PRO A 158 12.46 18.47 -8.34
CA PRO A 158 13.81 18.95 -8.21
C PRO A 158 14.15 19.01 -6.72
N LEU A 159 14.94 18.05 -6.25
CA LEU A 159 15.69 18.23 -5.02
C LEU A 159 16.56 19.44 -5.29
N HIS A 160 16.19 20.57 -4.70
CA HIS A 160 17.00 21.78 -4.66
C HIS A 160 18.44 21.35 -4.42
N ARG A 161 19.27 21.44 -5.47
CA ARG A 161 20.72 21.38 -5.31
C ARG A 161 21.07 22.57 -4.44
N ASN A 162 21.27 22.31 -3.15
CA ASN A 162 21.96 23.26 -2.29
C ASN A 162 23.39 23.32 -2.82
N HIS A 163 23.65 24.37 -3.59
CA HIS A 163 25.00 24.85 -3.82
C HIS A 163 25.47 25.50 -2.51
N GLY A 164 26.19 24.72 -1.72
CA GLY A 164 26.98 25.16 -0.58
C GLY A 164 28.34 24.52 -0.68
#